data_AF-A0A818CI33-F1
#
_entry.id   AF-A0A818CI33-F1
#
_cell.length_a   1.000
_cell.length_b   1.000
_cell.length_c   1.000
_cell.angle_alpha   90.00
_cell.angle_beta   90.00
_cell.angle_gamma   90.00
#
_symmetry.space_group_name_H-M   'P 1'
#
loop_
_entity.id
_entity.type
_entity.pdbx_description
1 polymer ?
#
loop_
_entity_poly.entity_id
_entity_poly.type
_entity_poly.pdbx_seq_one_letter_code
_entity_poly.pdbx_strand_id
1 'polypeptide(L)'
;MTTTLSNAGELREQGNQAFKQGHFQEAIDRYTDAINILHDQQLNETIRNDLTKCHSNRSQCYINLGQYEDAVEDATRGTKRLILLKKRIIFFVFYPTESKRSVKA
;
A
#
# COMPACT_ATOMS: atom_id res chain seq x y z
N MET A 1 -4.89 -16.97 12.29
CA MET A 1 -4.89 -16.57 10.86
C MET A 1 -3.97 -15.35 10.71
N THR A 2 -2.65 -15.55 10.68
CA THR A 2 -1.63 -14.46 10.62
C THR A 2 -0.73 -14.56 9.38
N THR A 3 -0.99 -15.51 8.47
CA THR A 3 -0.11 -15.86 7.35
C THR A 3 -0.06 -14.83 6.22
N THR A 4 -1.05 -13.96 6.09
CA THR A 4 -1.16 -13.04 4.94
C THR A 4 -0.20 -11.84 5.03
N LEU A 5 0.18 -11.39 6.24
CA LEU A 5 1.17 -10.31 6.40
C LEU A 5 2.59 -10.78 6.06
N SER A 6 2.92 -12.05 6.37
CA SER A 6 4.22 -12.66 6.02
C SER A 6 4.41 -12.69 4.51
N ASN A 7 3.38 -13.14 3.78
CA ASN A 7 3.45 -13.28 2.32
C ASN A 7 3.68 -11.94 1.59
N ALA A 8 3.01 -10.85 2.01
CA ALA A 8 3.22 -9.54 1.37
C ALA A 8 4.63 -8.99 1.61
N GLY A 9 5.18 -9.18 2.81
CA GLY A 9 6.55 -8.79 3.14
C GLY A 9 7.59 -9.57 2.34
N GLU A 10 7.36 -10.88 2.16
CA GLU A 10 8.22 -11.76 1.36
C GLU A 10 8.19 -11.40 -0.13
N LEU A 11 7.01 -11.16 -0.70
CA LEU A 11 6.87 -10.73 -2.11
C LEU A 11 7.56 -9.40 -2.38
N ARG A 12 7.44 -8.44 -1.45
CA ARG A 12 8.17 -7.17 -1.53
C ARG A 12 9.68 -7.40 -1.54
N GLU A 13 10.19 -8.31 -0.71
CA GLU A 13 11.62 -8.61 -0.65
C GLU A 13 12.11 -9.34 -1.91
N GLN A 14 11.29 -10.24 -2.48
CA GLN A 14 11.56 -10.84 -3.79
C GLN A 14 11.60 -9.79 -4.91
N GLY A 15 10.67 -8.83 -4.90
CA GLY A 15 10.68 -7.69 -5.82
C GLY A 15 11.93 -6.83 -5.67
N ASN A 16 12.41 -6.60 -4.44
CA ASN A 16 13.66 -5.89 -4.19
C ASN A 16 14.87 -6.65 -4.76
N GLN A 17 14.88 -7.98 -4.64
CA GLN A 17 15.95 -8.81 -5.20
C GLN A 17 15.95 -8.77 -6.74
N ALA A 18 14.78 -8.92 -7.36
CA ALA A 18 14.64 -8.80 -8.81
C ALA A 18 15.06 -7.41 -9.33
N PHE A 19 14.71 -6.35 -8.59
CA PHE A 19 15.15 -4.98 -8.90
C PHE A 19 16.67 -4.84 -8.88
N LYS A 20 17.34 -5.41 -7.86
CA LYS A 20 18.81 -5.41 -7.77
C LYS A 20 19.48 -6.21 -8.89
N GLN A 21 18.80 -7.22 -9.42
CA GLN A 21 19.27 -8.01 -10.56
C GLN A 21 19.00 -7.32 -11.92
N GLY A 22 18.28 -6.19 -11.94
CA GLY A 22 17.88 -5.51 -13.17
C GLY A 22 16.65 -6.10 -13.85
N HIS A 23 16.00 -7.10 -13.24
CA HIS A 23 14.76 -7.70 -13.73
C HIS A 23 13.56 -6.84 -13.32
N PHE A 24 13.42 -5.66 -13.92
CA PHE A 24 12.40 -4.69 -13.54
C PHE A 24 10.97 -5.19 -13.77
N GLN A 25 10.72 -5.94 -14.85
CA GLN A 25 9.39 -6.49 -15.13
C GLN A 25 8.96 -7.52 -14.07
N GLU A 26 9.85 -8.44 -13.70
CA GLU A 26 9.57 -9.41 -12.65
C GLU A 26 9.38 -8.72 -11.29
N ALA A 27 10.17 -7.68 -11.01
CA ALA A 27 9.99 -6.88 -9.81
C ALA A 27 8.60 -6.22 -9.75
N ILE A 28 8.10 -5.70 -10.88
CA ILE A 28 6.76 -5.12 -11.00
C ILE A 28 5.68 -6.16 -10.66
N ASP A 29 5.79 -7.38 -11.19
CA ASP A 29 4.82 -8.44 -10.94
C ASP A 29 4.78 -8.79 -9.45
N ARG A 30 5.94 -8.96 -8.82
CA ARG A 30 6.04 -9.27 -7.38
C ARG A 30 5.50 -8.15 -6.49
N TYR A 31 5.77 -6.89 -6.83
CA TYR A 31 5.17 -5.76 -6.10
C TYR A 31 3.66 -5.68 -6.30
N THR A 32 3.16 -6.05 -7.48
CA THR A 32 1.72 -6.08 -7.78
C THR A 32 1.01 -7.12 -6.93
N ASP A 33 1.57 -8.32 -6.81
CA ASP A 33 1.05 -9.36 -5.93
C ASP A 33 1.05 -8.93 -4.46
N ALA A 34 2.14 -8.29 -4.01
CA ALA A 34 2.22 -7.72 -2.66
C ALA A 34 1.13 -6.66 -2.42
N ILE A 35 0.90 -5.76 -3.38
CA ILE A 35 -0.14 -4.73 -3.33
C ILE A 35 -1.53 -5.36 -3.25
N ASN A 36 -1.81 -6.41 -4.03
CA ASN A 36 -3.11 -7.10 -4.03
C ASN A 36 -3.40 -7.72 -2.65
N ILE A 37 -2.43 -8.41 -2.06
CA ILE A 37 -2.57 -9.00 -0.72
C ILE A 37 -2.80 -7.90 0.34
N LEU A 38 -2.05 -6.79 0.26
CA LEU A 38 -2.21 -5.66 1.18
C LEU A 38 -3.54 -4.92 0.98
N HIS A 39 -4.12 -4.96 -0.22
CA HIS A 39 -5.41 -4.33 -0.53
C HIS A 39 -6.60 -5.08 0.09
N ASP A 40 -6.52 -6.41 0.15
CA ASP A 40 -7.55 -7.26 0.74
C ASP A 40 -7.58 -7.21 2.28
N GLN A 41 -6.56 -6.62 2.90
CA GLN A 41 -6.46 -6.50 4.34
C GLN A 41 -7.07 -5.20 4.88
N GLN A 42 -7.55 -5.26 6.12
CA GLN A 42 -8.10 -4.11 6.84
C GLN A 42 -7.00 -3.05 7.02
N LEU A 43 -7.22 -1.84 6.50
CA LEU A 43 -6.20 -0.77 6.46
C LEU A 43 -5.77 -0.30 7.86
N ASN A 44 -4.73 -0.91 8.40
CA ASN A 44 -3.98 -0.39 9.54
C ASN A 44 -2.78 0.45 9.04
N GLU A 45 -2.07 1.09 9.96
CA GLU A 45 -0.98 2.01 9.62
C GLU A 45 0.24 1.28 9.01
N THR A 46 0.54 0.10 9.53
CA THR A 46 1.63 -0.75 9.05
C THR A 46 1.40 -1.20 7.60
N ILE A 47 0.22 -1.75 7.30
CA ILE A 47 -0.16 -2.20 5.94
C ILE A 47 -0.07 -1.03 4.96
N ARG A 48 -0.50 0.17 5.35
CA ARG A 48 -0.41 1.37 4.51
C ARG A 48 1.03 1.79 4.21
N ASN A 49 1.89 1.79 5.22
CA ASN A 49 3.30 2.09 5.03
C ASN A 49 3.94 1.10 4.06
N ASP A 50 3.61 -0.19 4.18
CA ASP A 50 4.14 -1.22 3.29
C ASP A 50 3.55 -1.12 1.87
N LEU A 51 2.27 -0.80 1.73
CA LEU A 51 1.62 -0.52 0.43
C LEU A 51 2.28 0.68 -0.26
N THR A 52 2.59 1.73 0.50
CA THR A 52 3.26 2.93 -0.02
C THR A 52 4.67 2.59 -0.51
N LYS A 53 5.44 1.81 0.26
CA LYS A 53 6.76 1.32 -0.16
C LYS A 53 6.66 0.49 -1.44
N CYS A 54 5.67 -0.41 -1.55
CA CYS A 54 5.48 -1.22 -2.74
C CYS A 54 5.18 -0.36 -3.98
N HIS A 55 4.29 0.64 -3.87
CA HIS A 55 4.02 1.58 -4.97
C HIS A 55 5.25 2.40 -5.36
N SER A 56 6.00 2.91 -4.37
CA SER A 56 7.24 3.65 -4.66
C SER A 56 8.28 2.78 -5.36
N ASN A 57 8.49 1.54 -4.90
CA ASN A 57 9.46 0.65 -5.53
C ASN A 57 9.01 0.23 -6.94
N ARG A 58 7.71 -0.04 -7.14
CA ARG A 58 7.15 -0.35 -8.47
C ARG A 58 7.26 0.85 -9.43
N SER A 59 7.05 2.08 -8.94
CA SER A 59 7.26 3.29 -9.74
C SER A 59 8.71 3.45 -10.21
N GLN A 60 9.70 3.09 -9.39
CA GLN A 60 11.11 3.09 -9.81
C GLN A 60 11.39 2.04 -10.88
N CYS A 61 10.74 0.87 -10.82
CA CYS A 61 10.85 -0.15 -11.86
C CYS A 61 10.32 0.39 -13.20
N TYR A 62 9.16 1.05 -13.19
CA TYR A 62 8.59 1.67 -14.38
C TYR A 62 9.47 2.79 -14.94
N ILE A 63 10.08 3.62 -14.08
CA ILE A 63 11.06 4.63 -14.52
C ILE A 63 12.25 3.99 -15.23
N ASN A 64 12.78 2.87 -14.69
CA ASN A 64 13.90 2.15 -15.31
C ASN A 64 13.53 1.48 -16.64
N LEU A 65 12.24 1.16 -16.84
CA LEU A 65 11.71 0.65 -18.12
C LEU A 65 11.32 1.77 -19.10
N GLY A 66 11.42 3.04 -18.71
CA GLY A 66 10.99 4.19 -19.53
C GLY A 66 9.48 4.43 -19.55
N GLN A 67 8.72 3.75 -18.68
CA GLN A 67 7.26 3.86 -18.55
C GLN A 67 6.88 4.94 -17.53
N TYR A 68 7.10 6.20 -17.89
CA TYR A 68 6.92 7.32 -16.95
C TYR A 68 5.46 7.59 -16.58
N GLU A 69 4.51 7.31 -17.46
CA GLU A 69 3.07 7.50 -17.21
C GLU A 69 2.58 6.54 -16.11
N ASP A 70 2.94 5.26 -16.21
CA ASP A 70 2.62 4.23 -15.22
C ASP A 70 3.27 4.55 -13.86
N ALA A 71 4.50 5.08 -13.87
CA ALA A 71 5.19 5.50 -12.65
C ALA A 71 4.47 6.63 -11.91
N VAL A 72 3.97 7.63 -12.66
CA VAL A 72 3.22 8.76 -12.09
C VAL A 72 1.89 8.31 -11.51
N GLU A 73 1.18 7.42 -12.20
CA GLU A 73 -0.07 6.88 -11.70
C GLU A 73 0.13 6.14 -10.37
N ASP A 74 1.19 5.33 -10.27
CA ASP A 74 1.50 4.60 -9.05
C ASP A 74 1.87 5.49 -7.87
N ALA A 75 2.72 6.50 -8.11
CA ALA A 75 3.07 7.49 -7.11
C ALA A 75 1.84 8.26 -6.61
N THR A 76 0.89 8.55 -7.51
CA THR A 76 -0.36 9.24 -7.19
C THR A 76 -1.28 8.38 -6.33
N ARG A 77 -1.43 7.09 -6.68
CA ARG A 77 -2.26 6.13 -5.93
C ARG A 77 -1.75 5.93 -4.50
N GLY A 78 -0.44 5.78 -4.31
CA GLY A 78 0.18 5.70 -2.99
C GLY A 78 -0.07 6.95 -2.15
N THR A 79 0.16 8.13 -2.73
CA THR A 79 0.01 9.42 -2.05
C THR A 79 -1.44 9.74 -1.66
N LYS A 80 -2.40 9.53 -2.58
CA LYS A 80 -3.83 9.82 -2.36
C LYS A 80 -4.41 9.02 -1.19
N ARG A 81 -3.99 7.75 -1.04
CA ARG A 81 -4.45 6.87 0.03
C ARG A 81 -3.96 7.32 1.40
N LEU A 82 -2.73 7.84 1.49
CA LEU A 82 -2.16 8.39 2.71
C LEU A 82 -2.86 9.69 3.15
N ILE A 83 -3.17 10.59 2.21
CA ILE A 83 -3.86 11.86 2.48
C ILE A 83 -5.31 11.64 2.94
N LEU A 84 -6.07 10.78 2.25
CA LEU A 84 -7.47 10.51 2.58
C LEU A 84 -7.65 9.96 3.99
N LEU A 85 -6.68 9.16 4.45
CA LEU A 85 -6.80 8.52 5.74
C LEU A 85 -6.27 9.39 6.88
N LYS A 86 -5.25 10.24 6.66
CA LYS A 86 -4.95 11.33 7.60
C LYS A 86 -6.20 12.19 7.85
N LYS A 87 -6.94 12.53 6.78
CA LYS A 87 -8.23 13.22 6.90
C LYS A 87 -9.28 12.40 7.65
N ARG A 88 -9.39 11.08 7.42
CA ARG A 88 -10.34 10.21 8.13
C ARG A 88 -9.98 9.98 9.60
N ILE A 89 -8.70 9.88 9.95
CA ILE A 89 -8.23 9.81 11.34
C ILE A 89 -8.49 11.16 12.02
N ILE A 90 -8.15 12.29 11.41
CA ILE A 90 -8.45 13.62 11.94
C ILE A 90 -9.96 13.77 12.13
N PHE A 91 -10.78 13.39 11.15
CA PHE A 91 -12.23 13.43 11.28
C PHE A 91 -12.73 12.55 12.44
N PHE A 92 -12.20 11.33 12.59
CA PHE A 92 -12.60 10.43 13.67
C PHE A 92 -12.13 10.89 15.06
N VAL A 93 -10.96 11.51 15.16
CA VAL A 93 -10.38 12.02 16.42
C VAL A 93 -11.01 13.34 16.84
N PHE A 94 -11.26 14.25 15.90
CA PHE A 94 -11.84 15.57 16.18
C PHE A 94 -13.38 15.59 16.15
N TYR A 95 -14.01 14.61 15.49
CA TYR A 95 -15.47 14.47 15.40
C TYR A 95 -15.88 13.00 15.65
N PRO A 96 -15.68 12.47 16.88
CA PRO A 96 -16.20 11.16 17.22
C PRO A 96 -17.73 11.20 17.14
N THR A 97 -18.31 10.54 16.15
CA THR A 97 -19.77 10.43 16.02
C THR A 97 -20.32 9.69 17.25
N GLU A 98 -21.05 10.41 18.11
CA GLU A 98 -21.81 9.86 19.23
C GLU A 98 -22.85 8.86 18.71
N SER A 99 -22.49 7.58 18.61
CA SER A 99 -23.43 6.52 18.24
C SER A 99 -23.27 5.30 19.15
N LYS A 100 -23.39 5.52 20.46
CA LYS A 100 -23.84 4.49 21.43
C LYS A 100 -24.51 5.17 22.64
N ARG A 101 -25.65 5.83 22.41
CA ARG A 101 -26.59 6.18 23.49
C ARG A 101 -27.97 5.62 23.14
N SER A 102 -28.07 4.31 23.15
CA SER A 102 -29.36 3.63 23.08
C SER A 102 -29.50 2.67 24.27
N VAL A 103 -30.50 3.01 25.09
CA VAL A 103 -31.29 2.13 25.97
C VAL A 103 -30.67 1.74 27.32
N LYS A 104 -30.86 2.63 28.30
CA LYS A 104 -31.35 2.25 29.63
C LYS A 104 -32.46 3.23 30.01
N ALA A 105 -33.71 2.79 29.83
CA ALA A 105 -34.89 3.28 30.54
C ALA A 105 -35.79 2.06 30.72
#